data_AF-A0A6I3KD35-F1
#
_entry.id   AF-A0A6I3KD35-F1
#
_cell.length_a   1.000
_cell.length_b   1.000
_cell.length_c   1.000
_cell.angle_alpha   90.00
_cell.angle_beta   90.00
_cell.angle_gamma   90.00
#
_symmetry.space_group_name_H-M   'P 1'
#
loop_
_entity.id
_entity.type
_entity.pdbx_description
1 polymer ?
#
loop_
_entity_poly.entity_id
_entity_poly.type
_entity_poly.pdbx_seq_one_letter_code
_entity_poly.pdbx_strand_id
1 'polypeptide(L)'
;MLAQAATQAASGTEKTDNPKVSDKKPTSPNATASLVNALVEKGVLTEEQATAIIQQADDETYVGREAAKDATVQAAEAAKAAKEAALAASPPGTKHVSYVPETVKRQLRDDIRAEVMDQAKRENWASPGKYPEWASHMKFYGDIRARYEGIFFPDGNAPGGFFPNFNSINTGSPYDIRGGATNPYPRYNTDQDRTRFRTRVRLGLNADLGEGFTAGLRMASGNDGSPVSPNQTFGSSGGYFSKYSIWLDRAFIKYAPIEEAKLSIGRFDNPFFAPADLVWDPDLGFDGVALQAKHEIMQDLVPWAVAGAFPIFNTDLNFASNEDNKYDSEDKYLYGAQVGVAWKPRENIGLKFGVAYYDFDNVKGKVSSECEVINSSSACDTDALRPSFAQRGNTYTPLRNIQANASNGNGTTNQFQYFGLASDFKELVVTAQADLGYFSPYHIIIDGEYVQNLAFDRSAIVGQGAVNNIGASFNGAPGTYDGGGYGWFVRTTVGHTELEEFGDWNTHLGYKWLESDATLDAFTDSDFGLGGTNLKGFIVGGNLALSHSVTTTVKGFSANAIAGAPYSVDILQLDVNAKF
;
A
#
# COMPACT_ATOMS: atom_id res chain seq x y z
N MET A 1 59.72 -29.73 63.94
CA MET A 1 58.64 -28.72 64.06
C MET A 1 57.35 -29.51 64.04
N LEU A 2 56.81 -29.90 65.20
CA LEU A 2 55.74 -29.19 65.93
C LEU A 2 54.52 -28.91 65.03
N ALA A 3 53.27 -29.27 65.32
CA ALA A 3 52.64 -30.18 66.26
C ALA A 3 51.14 -30.31 65.85
N GLN A 4 50.54 -31.43 66.26
CA GLN A 4 49.14 -31.76 66.59
C GLN A 4 48.05 -30.66 66.41
N ALA A 5 46.90 -30.91 65.77
CA ALA A 5 45.79 -31.85 66.07
C ALA A 5 44.94 -31.51 67.31
N ALA A 6 43.63 -31.25 67.12
CA ALA A 6 42.48 -31.75 67.91
C ALA A 6 41.14 -31.23 67.31
N THR A 7 40.26 -32.04 66.70
CA THR A 7 39.14 -32.87 67.23
C THR A 7 38.05 -32.07 68.00
N GLN A 8 36.73 -32.23 67.76
CA GLN A 8 35.88 -33.45 67.87
C GLN A 8 34.47 -33.14 67.28
N ALA A 9 33.84 -34.03 66.47
CA ALA A 9 32.72 -34.96 66.81
C ALA A 9 31.32 -34.30 66.87
N ALA A 10 30.17 -34.85 66.43
CA ALA A 10 29.75 -36.17 65.94
C ALA A 10 28.32 -36.10 65.32
N SER A 11 27.88 -37.25 64.80
CA SER A 11 26.50 -37.73 64.57
C SER A 11 25.93 -37.60 63.16
N GLY A 12 25.62 -38.75 62.58
CA GLY A 12 25.08 -38.91 61.23
C GLY A 12 23.57 -39.05 61.18
N THR A 13 23.06 -39.24 59.97
CA THR A 13 21.85 -40.02 59.64
C THR A 13 21.81 -40.18 58.13
N GLU A 14 21.77 -41.44 57.67
CA GLU A 14 21.55 -41.81 56.28
C GLU A 14 20.17 -41.34 55.79
N LYS A 15 20.11 -40.77 54.59
CA LYS A 15 18.88 -40.70 53.79
C LYS A 15 19.18 -41.22 52.39
N THR A 16 18.43 -42.25 52.03
CA THR A 16 18.34 -42.91 50.73
C THR A 16 18.01 -41.92 49.61
N ASP A 17 18.86 -41.87 48.59
CA ASP A 17 18.62 -41.13 47.34
C ASP A 17 17.60 -41.90 46.48
N ASN A 18 16.51 -41.25 46.08
CA ASN A 18 15.62 -41.73 45.02
C ASN A 18 16.28 -41.48 43.65
N PRO A 19 16.20 -42.43 42.69
CA PRO A 19 16.84 -42.25 41.38
C PRO A 19 16.16 -41.14 40.59
N LYS A 20 16.95 -40.15 40.14
CA LYS A 20 16.54 -39.12 39.19
C LYS A 20 16.34 -39.75 37.81
N VAL A 21 15.12 -39.63 37.26
CA VAL A 21 14.80 -39.97 35.86
C VAL A 21 15.39 -38.88 34.95
N SER A 22 16.10 -39.27 33.90
CA SER A 22 16.79 -38.37 32.98
C SER A 22 15.82 -37.79 31.93
N ASP A 23 15.76 -36.46 31.81
CA ASP A 23 14.94 -35.71 30.82
C ASP A 23 15.51 -35.73 29.38
N LYS A 24 16.39 -36.68 29.05
CA LYS A 24 16.94 -36.78 27.70
C LYS A 24 15.97 -37.50 26.77
N LYS A 25 15.51 -36.78 25.75
CA LYS A 25 14.70 -37.30 24.63
C LYS A 25 15.36 -38.56 24.02
N PRO A 26 14.64 -39.68 23.84
CA PRO A 26 15.23 -40.91 23.32
C PRO A 26 15.69 -40.69 21.87
N THR A 27 16.98 -40.91 21.62
CA THR A 27 17.56 -40.97 20.27
C THR A 27 17.10 -42.23 19.56
N SER A 28 16.82 -42.14 18.25
CA SER A 28 16.30 -43.28 17.49
C SER A 28 17.34 -44.41 17.39
N PRO A 29 16.94 -45.69 17.47
CA PRO A 29 17.86 -46.85 17.47
C PRO A 29 18.86 -46.85 16.30
N ASN A 30 18.40 -46.40 15.14
CA ASN A 30 19.21 -46.34 13.93
C ASN A 30 20.36 -45.33 14.03
N ALA A 31 20.19 -44.21 14.73
CA ALA A 31 21.23 -43.20 14.85
C ALA A 31 22.38 -43.67 15.75
N THR A 32 22.07 -44.41 16.83
CA THR A 32 23.05 -44.96 17.76
C THR A 32 23.87 -46.09 17.11
N ALA A 33 23.21 -47.00 16.39
CA ALA A 33 23.90 -48.08 15.67
C ALA A 33 24.83 -47.54 14.57
N SER A 34 24.40 -46.53 13.80
CA SER A 34 25.24 -45.89 12.78
C SER A 34 26.45 -45.17 13.38
N LEU A 35 26.30 -44.53 14.54
CA LEU A 35 27.40 -43.85 15.22
C LEU A 35 28.42 -44.84 15.80
N VAL A 36 27.96 -45.92 16.42
CA VAL A 36 28.84 -46.96 16.99
C VAL A 36 29.63 -47.67 15.88
N ASN A 37 28.99 -47.97 14.75
CA ASN A 37 29.68 -48.56 13.59
C ASN A 37 30.73 -47.61 12.99
N ALA A 38 30.44 -46.31 12.92
CA ALA A 38 31.42 -45.32 12.47
C ALA A 38 32.64 -45.19 13.42
N LEU A 39 32.46 -45.48 14.72
CA LEU A 39 33.54 -45.46 15.72
C LEU A 39 34.41 -46.72 15.66
N VAL A 40 33.84 -47.87 15.27
CA VAL A 40 34.61 -49.09 14.96
C VAL A 40 35.44 -48.89 13.70
N GLU A 41 34.86 -48.31 12.66
CA GLU A 41 35.55 -48.04 11.38
C GLU A 41 36.75 -47.08 11.56
N LYS A 42 36.66 -46.15 12.52
CA LYS A 42 37.78 -45.26 12.88
C LYS A 42 38.76 -45.84 13.90
N GLY A 43 38.62 -47.12 14.26
CA GLY A 43 39.52 -47.84 15.16
C GLY A 43 39.46 -47.37 16.62
N VAL A 44 38.40 -46.65 17.01
CA VAL A 44 38.23 -46.11 18.37
C VAL A 44 37.61 -47.16 19.30
N LEU A 45 36.83 -48.11 18.76
CA LEU A 45 36.18 -49.19 19.48
C LEU A 45 36.49 -50.54 18.81
N THR A 46 36.60 -51.61 19.61
CA THR A 46 36.66 -52.97 19.08
C THR A 46 35.26 -53.48 18.73
N GLU A 47 35.14 -54.44 17.80
CA GLU A 47 33.85 -55.04 17.42
C GLU A 47 33.08 -55.63 18.63
N GLU A 48 33.81 -56.19 19.60
CA GLU A 48 33.24 -56.73 20.84
C GLU A 48 32.64 -55.62 21.72
N GLN A 49 33.32 -54.47 21.82
CA GLN A 49 32.82 -53.30 22.58
C GLN A 49 31.61 -52.66 21.90
N ALA A 50 31.61 -52.58 20.57
CA ALA A 50 30.48 -52.07 19.80
C ALA A 50 29.23 -52.92 19.96
N THR A 51 29.38 -54.24 19.93
CA THR A 51 28.27 -55.19 20.12
C THR A 51 27.65 -55.04 21.52
N ALA A 52 28.47 -54.91 22.56
CA ALA A 52 27.99 -54.71 23.93
C ALA A 52 27.23 -53.37 24.10
N ILE A 53 27.69 -52.29 23.47
CA ILE A 53 27.04 -50.97 23.54
C ILE A 53 25.69 -50.96 22.81
N ILE A 54 25.61 -51.61 21.66
CA ILE A 54 24.34 -51.73 20.90
C ILE A 54 23.34 -52.55 21.71
N GLN A 55 23.77 -53.66 22.31
CA GLN A 55 22.92 -54.51 23.11
C GLN A 55 22.39 -53.80 24.37
N GLN A 56 23.24 -53.01 25.05
CA GLN A 56 22.81 -52.19 26.19
C GLN A 56 21.81 -51.10 25.77
N ALA A 57 22.00 -50.47 24.61
CA ALA A 57 21.07 -49.45 24.10
C ALA A 57 19.70 -50.05 23.70
N ASP A 58 19.70 -51.26 23.15
CA ASP A 58 18.47 -51.99 22.81
C ASP A 58 17.72 -52.42 24.08
N ASP A 59 18.42 -52.87 25.12
CA ASP A 59 17.83 -53.24 26.41
C ASP A 59 17.24 -52.00 27.14
N GLU A 60 17.93 -50.87 27.14
CA GLU A 60 17.44 -49.61 27.73
C GLU A 60 16.22 -49.05 26.98
N THR A 61 16.18 -49.19 25.64
CA THR A 61 15.02 -48.77 24.84
C THR A 61 13.84 -49.74 24.94
N TYR A 62 14.07 -51.03 25.18
CA TYR A 62 13.01 -52.00 25.49
C TYR A 62 12.33 -51.66 26.83
N VAL A 63 13.12 -51.43 27.89
CA VAL A 63 12.62 -51.05 29.22
C VAL A 63 11.89 -49.69 29.17
N GLY A 64 12.39 -48.73 28.40
CA GLY A 64 11.73 -47.44 28.20
C GLY A 64 10.40 -47.54 27.44
N ARG A 65 10.28 -48.46 26.47
CA ARG A 65 9.03 -48.70 25.72
C ARG A 65 8.00 -49.48 26.52
N GLU A 66 8.41 -50.46 27.35
CA GLU A 66 7.49 -51.14 28.27
C GLU A 66 6.98 -50.19 29.35
N ALA A 67 7.84 -49.38 29.97
CA ALA A 67 7.43 -48.40 30.97
C ALA A 67 6.46 -47.34 30.40
N ALA A 68 6.66 -46.91 29.15
CA ALA A 68 5.74 -45.99 28.47
C ALA A 68 4.40 -46.65 28.07
N LYS A 69 4.40 -47.95 27.73
CA LYS A 69 3.18 -48.71 27.47
C LYS A 69 2.38 -48.94 28.75
N ASP A 70 3.03 -49.30 29.85
CA ASP A 70 2.35 -49.50 31.14
C ASP A 70 1.77 -48.19 31.69
N ALA A 71 2.47 -47.07 31.52
CA ALA A 71 1.96 -45.75 31.90
C ALA A 71 0.75 -45.29 31.05
N THR A 72 0.74 -45.60 29.76
CA THR A 72 -0.39 -45.27 28.87
C THR A 72 -1.60 -46.18 29.07
N VAL A 73 -1.38 -47.45 29.41
CA VAL A 73 -2.45 -48.40 29.78
C VAL A 73 -3.06 -48.00 31.13
N GLN A 74 -2.25 -47.67 32.14
CA GLN A 74 -2.76 -47.19 33.44
C GLN A 74 -3.50 -45.85 33.33
N ALA A 75 -3.05 -44.92 32.48
CA ALA A 75 -3.75 -43.66 32.22
C ALA A 75 -5.09 -43.87 31.50
N ALA A 76 -5.16 -44.82 30.57
CA ALA A 76 -6.40 -45.17 29.87
C ALA A 76 -7.41 -45.88 30.79
N GLU A 77 -6.95 -46.77 31.68
CA GLU A 77 -7.79 -47.43 32.68
C GLU A 77 -8.30 -46.45 33.74
N ALA A 78 -7.46 -45.51 34.20
CA ALA A 78 -7.87 -44.44 35.12
C ALA A 78 -8.89 -43.48 34.47
N ALA A 79 -8.72 -43.16 33.18
CA ALA A 79 -9.69 -42.35 32.44
C ALA A 79 -11.02 -43.08 32.22
N LYS A 80 -11.00 -44.40 32.01
CA LYS A 80 -12.20 -45.23 31.87
C LYS A 80 -12.95 -45.36 33.21
N ALA A 81 -12.24 -45.59 34.31
CA ALA A 81 -12.80 -45.63 35.66
C ALA A 81 -13.39 -44.27 36.09
N ALA A 82 -12.74 -43.15 35.75
CA ALA A 82 -13.26 -41.81 35.99
C ALA A 82 -14.53 -41.50 35.18
N LYS A 83 -14.61 -42.01 33.94
CA LYS A 83 -15.78 -41.84 33.06
C LYS A 83 -16.97 -42.69 33.51
N GLU A 84 -16.72 -43.92 33.98
CA GLU A 84 -17.74 -44.81 34.55
C GLU A 84 -18.24 -44.30 35.92
N ALA A 85 -17.36 -43.72 36.76
CA ALA A 85 -17.75 -43.07 38.01
C ALA A 85 -18.56 -41.78 37.79
N ALA A 86 -18.26 -41.01 36.73
CA ALA A 86 -19.03 -39.83 36.35
C ALA A 86 -20.42 -40.15 35.77
N LEU A 87 -20.57 -41.32 35.14
CA LEU A 87 -21.86 -41.82 34.60
C LEU A 87 -22.75 -42.44 35.70
N ALA A 88 -22.17 -42.94 36.79
CA ALA A 88 -22.91 -43.57 37.90
C ALA A 88 -23.44 -42.57 38.94
N ALA A 89 -23.04 -41.29 38.89
CA ALA A 89 -23.36 -40.29 39.90
C ALA A 89 -23.94 -38.98 39.32
N SER A 90 -25.17 -39.02 38.76
CA SER A 90 -26.26 -38.04 39.06
C SER A 90 -27.40 -38.00 38.00
N PRO A 91 -28.62 -37.55 38.38
CA PRO A 91 -29.79 -37.43 37.49
C PRO A 91 -29.72 -36.21 36.54
N PRO A 92 -30.59 -36.12 35.52
CA PRO A 92 -30.47 -35.10 34.47
C PRO A 92 -30.88 -33.70 34.95
N GLY A 93 -30.02 -32.69 34.78
CA GLY A 93 -30.44 -31.28 34.90
C GLY A 93 -29.43 -30.19 35.29
N THR A 94 -28.14 -30.46 35.52
CA THR A 94 -27.20 -29.42 35.99
C THR A 94 -25.98 -29.23 35.08
N LYS A 95 -25.78 -27.99 34.63
CA LYS A 95 -24.64 -27.52 33.82
C LYS A 95 -23.40 -27.38 34.73
N HIS A 96 -22.36 -28.19 34.51
CA HIS A 96 -21.10 -28.05 35.26
C HIS A 96 -20.18 -27.02 34.61
N VAL A 97 -19.72 -26.06 35.40
CA VAL A 97 -18.50 -25.29 35.13
C VAL A 97 -17.36 -25.99 35.88
N SER A 98 -16.37 -26.49 35.15
CA SER A 98 -15.19 -27.13 35.74
C SER A 98 -14.39 -26.10 36.55
N TYR A 99 -14.40 -26.24 37.87
CA TYR A 99 -13.60 -25.42 38.78
C TYR A 99 -12.13 -25.79 38.64
N VAL A 100 -11.37 -24.97 37.91
CA VAL A 100 -9.91 -25.07 37.89
C VAL A 100 -9.38 -24.54 39.23
N PRO A 101 -8.66 -25.35 40.03
CA PRO A 101 -8.11 -24.92 41.32
C PRO A 101 -7.19 -23.70 41.16
N GLU A 102 -7.23 -22.76 42.12
CA GLU A 102 -6.43 -21.53 42.06
C GLU A 102 -4.92 -21.78 41.93
N THR A 103 -4.42 -22.89 42.46
CA THR A 103 -3.02 -23.30 42.36
C THR A 103 -2.61 -23.59 40.92
N VAL A 104 -3.49 -24.26 40.16
CA VAL A 104 -3.30 -24.58 38.74
C VAL A 104 -3.41 -23.31 37.90
N LYS A 105 -4.34 -22.40 38.22
CA LYS A 105 -4.42 -21.07 37.58
C LYS A 105 -3.17 -20.23 37.82
N ARG A 106 -2.57 -20.32 39.02
CA ARG A 106 -1.34 -19.59 39.35
C ARG A 106 -0.14 -20.17 38.61
N GLN A 107 0.02 -21.49 38.58
CA GLN A 107 1.07 -22.15 37.79
C GLN A 107 0.93 -21.86 36.29
N LEU A 108 -0.27 -21.98 35.72
CA LEU A 108 -0.50 -21.61 34.31
C LEU A 108 -0.19 -20.13 34.04
N ARG A 109 -0.52 -19.22 34.96
CA ARG A 109 -0.13 -17.81 34.80
C ARG A 109 1.38 -17.61 34.84
N ASP A 110 2.08 -18.29 35.73
CA ASP A 110 3.53 -18.16 35.88
C ASP A 110 4.25 -18.78 34.67
N ASP A 111 3.77 -19.92 34.16
CA ASP A 111 4.31 -20.59 32.97
C ASP A 111 4.01 -19.80 31.70
N ILE A 112 2.78 -19.30 31.51
CA ILE A 112 2.43 -18.41 30.39
C ILE A 112 3.24 -17.11 30.46
N ARG A 113 3.44 -16.54 31.66
CA ARG A 113 4.28 -15.33 31.82
C ARG A 113 5.73 -15.62 31.47
N ALA A 114 6.27 -16.77 31.88
CA ALA A 114 7.63 -17.16 31.53
C ALA A 114 7.78 -17.38 30.01
N GLU A 115 6.82 -18.07 29.38
CA GLU A 115 6.82 -18.36 27.95
C GLU A 115 6.65 -17.09 27.12
N VAL A 116 5.73 -16.20 27.49
CA VAL A 116 5.56 -14.88 26.85
C VAL A 116 6.79 -14.00 27.04
N MET A 117 7.44 -14.03 28.21
CA MET A 117 8.68 -13.26 28.43
C MET A 117 9.87 -13.83 27.64
N ASP A 118 9.93 -15.14 27.44
CA ASP A 118 10.96 -15.79 26.62
C ASP A 118 10.68 -15.71 25.12
N GLN A 119 9.42 -15.65 24.71
CA GLN A 119 9.02 -15.33 23.34
C GLN A 119 9.28 -13.84 23.05
N ALA A 120 8.93 -12.93 23.95
CA ALA A 120 9.21 -11.50 23.82
C ALA A 120 10.71 -11.19 23.76
N LYS A 121 11.55 -11.91 24.51
CA LYS A 121 13.02 -11.83 24.39
C LYS A 121 13.55 -12.37 23.05
N ARG A 122 12.94 -13.43 22.49
CA ARG A 122 13.34 -14.03 21.21
C ARG A 122 12.90 -13.20 20.01
N GLU A 123 11.71 -12.61 20.08
CA GLU A 123 11.10 -11.78 19.03
C GLU A 123 11.43 -10.28 19.19
N ASN A 124 12.27 -9.92 20.15
CA ASN A 124 12.66 -8.53 20.43
C ASN A 124 11.45 -7.58 20.67
N TRP A 125 10.35 -8.12 21.21
CA TRP A 125 9.24 -7.31 21.71
C TRP A 125 9.71 -6.61 23.00
N ALA A 126 10.33 -5.44 22.82
CA ALA A 126 10.79 -4.54 23.86
C ALA A 126 11.57 -5.22 25.00
N SER A 127 12.88 -5.39 24.83
CA SER A 127 13.79 -5.72 25.95
C SER A 127 13.67 -4.66 27.06
N PRO A 128 13.17 -4.97 28.27
CA PRO A 128 13.02 -3.98 29.33
C PRO A 128 14.39 -3.39 29.70
N GLY A 129 14.56 -2.07 29.53
CA GLY A 129 15.76 -1.33 29.96
C GLY A 129 16.87 -1.12 28.92
N LYS A 130 16.73 -1.56 27.67
CA LYS A 130 17.78 -1.35 26.64
C LYS A 130 17.67 -0.01 25.90
N TYR A 131 16.47 0.57 25.86
CA TYR A 131 16.18 1.86 25.26
C TYR A 131 15.32 2.69 26.23
N PRO A 132 15.42 4.04 26.19
CA PRO A 132 14.50 4.91 26.91
C PRO A 132 13.03 4.60 26.56
N GLU A 133 12.11 4.79 27.50
CA GLU A 133 10.67 4.52 27.32
C GLU A 133 10.09 5.20 26.06
N TRP A 134 10.50 6.43 25.77
CA TRP A 134 10.08 7.14 24.55
C TRP A 134 10.44 6.40 23.26
N ALA A 135 11.54 5.65 23.23
CA ALA A 135 11.99 4.92 22.05
C ALA A 135 11.24 3.59 21.84
N SER A 136 10.68 2.98 22.90
CA SER A 136 9.83 1.79 22.76
C SER A 136 8.47 2.09 22.13
N HIS A 137 8.02 3.34 22.16
CA HIS A 137 6.78 3.79 21.53
C HIS A 137 6.95 4.22 20.07
N MET A 138 8.17 4.16 19.53
CA MET A 138 8.49 4.59 18.18
C MET A 138 8.75 3.40 17.25
N LYS A 139 7.94 3.27 16.20
CA LYS A 139 8.14 2.29 15.13
C LYS A 139 8.63 2.98 13.86
N PHE A 140 9.89 2.76 13.52
CA PHE A 140 10.44 3.15 12.22
C PHE A 140 10.04 2.12 11.16
N TYR A 141 9.81 2.59 9.95
CA TYR A 141 9.54 1.75 8.79
C TYR A 141 10.03 2.44 7.53
N GLY A 142 10.26 1.69 6.46
CA GLY A 142 10.63 2.31 5.19
C GLY A 142 10.84 1.32 4.07
N ASP A 143 11.13 1.88 2.89
CA ASP A 143 11.59 1.10 1.75
C ASP A 143 12.58 1.88 0.90
N ILE A 144 13.45 1.12 0.24
CA ILE A 144 14.32 1.58 -0.83
C ILE A 144 14.05 0.71 -2.04
N ARG A 145 13.72 1.35 -3.16
CA ARG A 145 13.53 0.70 -4.46
C ARG A 145 14.52 1.24 -5.46
N ALA A 146 15.21 0.36 -6.18
CA ALA A 146 15.87 0.70 -7.43
C ALA A 146 15.02 0.18 -8.60
N ARG A 147 14.84 0.99 -9.63
CA ARG A 147 14.02 0.70 -10.81
C ARG A 147 14.82 0.92 -12.09
N TYR A 148 14.84 -0.04 -12.99
CA TYR A 148 15.06 0.21 -14.41
C TYR A 148 13.70 0.44 -15.08
N GLU A 149 13.62 1.44 -15.95
CA GLU A 149 12.40 1.77 -16.68
C GLU A 149 12.74 2.05 -18.15
N GLY A 150 12.13 1.28 -19.05
CA GLY A 150 12.10 1.53 -20.48
C GLY A 150 10.73 2.03 -20.90
N ILE A 151 10.70 3.11 -21.69
CA ILE A 151 9.51 3.75 -22.24
C ILE A 151 9.66 3.72 -23.75
N PHE A 152 8.69 3.11 -24.43
CA PHE A 152 8.73 2.86 -25.86
C PHE A 152 7.46 3.39 -26.53
N PHE A 153 7.62 4.22 -27.55
CA PHE A 153 6.52 4.81 -28.29
C PHE A 153 6.42 4.17 -29.68
N PRO A 154 5.30 3.49 -30.01
CA PRO A 154 5.05 3.05 -31.38
C PRO A 154 4.92 4.23 -32.36
N ASP A 155 5.14 3.95 -33.63
CA ASP A 155 4.93 4.92 -34.71
C ASP A 155 3.47 5.41 -34.77
N GLY A 156 3.29 6.67 -35.17
CA GLY A 156 1.97 7.24 -35.44
C GLY A 156 1.31 7.97 -34.27
N ASN A 157 2.01 8.13 -33.15
CA ASN A 157 1.56 8.99 -32.05
C ASN A 157 1.52 10.47 -32.46
N ALA A 158 0.40 11.12 -32.14
CA ALA A 158 0.11 12.54 -32.32
C ALA A 158 0.69 13.10 -33.64
N PRO A 159 0.23 12.65 -34.83
CA PRO A 159 0.78 13.07 -36.11
C PRO A 159 0.65 14.60 -36.25
N GLY A 160 1.78 15.30 -36.34
CA GLY A 160 1.86 16.78 -36.26
C GLY A 160 2.39 17.31 -34.92
N GLY A 161 2.71 16.42 -33.99
CA GLY A 161 3.40 16.68 -32.73
C GLY A 161 2.59 17.43 -31.69
N PHE A 162 1.26 17.55 -31.81
CA PHE A 162 0.44 18.33 -30.88
C PHE A 162 -0.17 17.43 -29.78
N PHE A 163 0.49 17.40 -28.61
CA PHE A 163 -0.01 16.75 -27.40
C PHE A 163 0.26 17.68 -26.18
N PRO A 164 -0.66 18.61 -25.86
CA PRO A 164 -0.50 19.65 -24.84
C PRO A 164 -0.03 19.15 -23.47
N ASN A 165 0.92 19.87 -22.87
CA ASN A 165 1.32 19.72 -21.47
C ASN A 165 0.71 20.84 -20.63
N PHE A 166 -0.55 20.65 -20.23
CA PHE A 166 -1.28 21.64 -19.42
C PHE A 166 -0.65 21.86 -18.05
N ASN A 167 -0.03 20.83 -17.46
CA ASN A 167 0.69 20.96 -16.21
C ASN A 167 1.80 22.02 -16.32
N SER A 168 2.64 21.92 -17.35
CA SER A 168 3.72 22.90 -17.59
C SER A 168 3.22 24.32 -17.84
N ILE A 169 2.04 24.49 -18.45
CA ILE A 169 1.44 25.81 -18.66
C ILE A 169 0.91 26.35 -17.34
N ASN A 170 0.14 25.56 -16.60
CA ASN A 170 -0.54 25.99 -15.39
C ASN A 170 0.41 26.22 -14.20
N THR A 171 1.51 25.48 -14.11
CA THR A 171 2.55 25.71 -13.08
C THR A 171 3.61 26.73 -13.52
N GLY A 172 3.48 27.29 -14.73
CA GLY A 172 4.43 28.21 -15.33
C GLY A 172 3.82 29.58 -15.66
N SER A 173 4.47 30.27 -16.61
CA SER A 173 3.90 31.47 -17.23
C SER A 173 2.75 31.10 -18.16
N PRO A 174 1.71 31.96 -18.29
CA PRO A 174 0.59 31.68 -19.18
C PRO A 174 1.08 31.60 -20.63
N TYR A 175 0.41 30.78 -21.44
CA TYR A 175 0.82 30.51 -22.80
C TYR A 175 0.10 31.43 -23.80
N ASP A 176 0.84 32.16 -24.64
CA ASP A 176 0.24 32.94 -25.74
C ASP A 176 -0.22 32.04 -26.89
N ILE A 177 -1.54 31.82 -26.97
CA ILE A 177 -2.16 30.97 -28.01
C ILE A 177 -2.06 31.55 -29.43
N ARG A 178 -1.65 32.82 -29.58
CA ARG A 178 -1.39 33.46 -30.88
C ARG A 178 0.12 33.61 -31.18
N GLY A 179 1.00 33.17 -30.28
CA GLY A 179 2.45 33.35 -30.40
C GLY A 179 3.13 32.58 -31.54
N GLY A 180 2.40 31.69 -32.24
CA GLY A 180 2.86 31.02 -33.46
C GLY A 180 4.16 30.23 -33.30
N ALA A 181 4.98 30.20 -34.35
CA ALA A 181 6.25 29.46 -34.37
C ALA A 181 7.31 29.99 -33.38
N THR A 182 7.18 31.25 -32.96
CA THR A 182 8.10 31.90 -32.01
C THR A 182 7.82 31.56 -30.55
N ASN A 183 6.67 30.95 -30.26
CA ASN A 183 6.30 30.49 -28.92
C ASN A 183 5.73 29.05 -29.01
N PRO A 184 6.61 28.02 -29.10
CA PRO A 184 6.15 26.64 -29.26
C PRO A 184 5.31 26.22 -28.05
N TYR A 185 4.13 25.65 -28.33
CA TYR A 185 3.23 25.12 -27.30
C TYR A 185 3.97 24.09 -26.43
N PRO A 186 3.92 24.12 -25.09
CA PRO A 186 4.49 23.08 -24.23
C PRO A 186 3.81 21.73 -24.47
N ARG A 187 4.58 20.70 -24.85
CA ARG A 187 4.03 19.39 -25.25
C ARG A 187 4.68 18.25 -24.48
N TYR A 188 3.96 17.15 -24.35
CA TYR A 188 4.58 15.89 -23.93
C TYR A 188 5.37 15.28 -25.09
N ASN A 189 6.43 14.55 -24.72
CA ASN A 189 7.08 13.63 -25.64
C ASN A 189 6.15 12.42 -25.86
N THR A 190 5.85 12.12 -27.12
CA THR A 190 4.99 11.01 -27.53
C THR A 190 5.64 10.10 -28.56
N ASP A 191 6.89 10.34 -28.96
CA ASP A 191 7.52 9.64 -30.08
C ASP A 191 9.02 9.34 -29.88
N GLN A 192 9.64 9.82 -28.80
CA GLN A 192 11.04 9.51 -28.47
C GLN A 192 11.13 8.56 -27.29
N ASP A 193 11.66 7.37 -27.54
CA ASP A 193 11.94 6.36 -26.53
C ASP A 193 12.89 6.86 -25.44
N ARG A 194 12.76 6.27 -24.25
CA ARG A 194 13.62 6.60 -23.11
C ARG A 194 13.89 5.39 -22.25
N THR A 195 15.15 5.19 -21.88
CA THR A 195 15.55 4.31 -20.79
C THR A 195 16.10 5.13 -19.63
N ARG A 196 15.79 4.72 -18.40
CA ARG A 196 16.31 5.38 -17.19
C ARG A 196 16.38 4.43 -16.01
N PHE A 197 17.24 4.81 -15.05
CA PHE A 197 17.23 4.24 -13.71
C PHE A 197 16.61 5.22 -12.74
N ARG A 198 15.81 4.72 -11.80
CA ARG A 198 15.12 5.50 -10.77
C ARG A 198 15.35 4.88 -9.40
N THR A 199 15.21 5.69 -8.37
CA THR A 199 15.09 5.23 -6.99
C THR A 199 13.85 5.78 -6.34
N ARG A 200 13.32 5.04 -5.38
CA ARG A 200 12.38 5.55 -4.38
C ARG A 200 12.98 5.25 -3.01
N VAL A 201 13.02 6.26 -2.16
CA VAL A 201 13.42 6.12 -0.75
C VAL A 201 12.29 6.69 0.10
N ARG A 202 11.75 5.88 1.01
CA ARG A 202 10.74 6.30 1.98
C ARG A 202 11.21 5.93 3.38
N LEU A 203 11.10 6.88 4.31
CA LEU A 203 11.39 6.68 5.72
C LEU A 203 10.25 7.24 6.54
N GLY A 204 9.63 6.38 7.34
CA GLY A 204 8.50 6.70 8.19
C GLY A 204 8.76 6.37 9.65
N LEU A 205 7.96 7.02 10.50
CA LEU A 205 7.93 6.88 11.94
C LEU A 205 6.48 6.94 12.41
N ASN A 206 6.06 5.95 13.19
CA ASN A 206 4.82 6.00 13.97
C ASN A 206 5.16 6.02 15.45
N ALA A 207 4.67 7.03 16.17
CA ALA A 207 4.78 7.16 17.62
C ALA A 207 3.43 6.84 18.26
N ASP A 208 3.39 5.83 19.12
CA ASP A 208 2.26 5.55 20.00
C ASP A 208 2.25 6.57 21.15
N LEU A 209 1.16 7.33 21.26
CA LEU A 209 1.01 8.37 22.28
C LEU A 209 0.15 7.91 23.47
N GLY A 210 -0.29 6.64 23.47
CA GLY A 210 -1.20 6.10 24.48
C GLY A 210 -2.67 6.46 24.22
N GLU A 211 -3.57 5.80 24.95
CA GLU A 211 -5.02 6.08 24.94
C GLU A 211 -5.67 6.07 23.54
N GLY A 212 -5.13 5.27 22.62
CA GLY A 212 -5.60 5.15 21.24
C GLY A 212 -5.05 6.22 20.28
N PHE A 213 -4.13 7.09 20.71
CA PHE A 213 -3.50 8.09 19.85
C PHE A 213 -2.21 7.59 19.19
N THR A 214 -2.04 7.91 17.92
CA THR A 214 -0.80 7.68 17.17
C THR A 214 -0.44 8.93 16.37
N ALA A 215 0.80 9.37 16.44
CA ALA A 215 1.35 10.37 15.53
C ALA A 215 2.23 9.70 14.46
N GLY A 216 2.08 10.09 13.20
CA GLY A 216 2.84 9.53 12.09
C GLY A 216 3.56 10.60 11.27
N LEU A 217 4.78 10.31 10.86
CA LEU A 217 5.58 11.13 9.94
C LEU A 217 6.19 10.22 8.86
N ARG A 218 6.18 10.65 7.60
CA ARG A 218 6.91 9.98 6.51
C ARG A 218 7.56 11.01 5.60
N MET A 219 8.81 10.74 5.21
CA MET A 219 9.55 11.47 4.20
C MET A 219 9.79 10.58 3.00
N ALA A 220 9.81 11.16 1.81
CA ALA A 220 10.05 10.44 0.56
C ALA A 220 10.96 11.21 -0.40
N SER A 221 11.73 10.49 -1.23
CA SER A 221 12.36 11.06 -2.42
C SER A 221 11.32 11.54 -3.43
N GLY A 222 11.74 12.33 -4.43
CA GLY A 222 10.88 12.70 -5.55
C GLY A 222 11.54 13.70 -6.49
N ASN A 223 11.38 13.51 -7.80
CA ASN A 223 11.89 14.41 -8.83
C ASN A 223 11.34 15.85 -8.72
N ASP A 224 10.10 15.97 -8.27
CA ASP A 224 9.31 17.20 -8.18
C ASP A 224 8.26 17.07 -7.07
N GLY A 225 7.37 18.06 -6.98
CA GLY A 225 6.26 18.08 -6.01
C GLY A 225 5.02 17.27 -6.45
N SER A 226 5.15 16.30 -7.37
CA SER A 226 4.02 15.46 -7.78
C SER A 226 3.42 14.71 -6.58
N PRO A 227 2.09 14.74 -6.40
CA PRO A 227 1.42 14.06 -5.29
C PRO A 227 1.33 12.53 -5.48
N VAL A 228 1.60 12.02 -6.68
CA VAL A 228 1.38 10.62 -7.09
C VAL A 228 2.68 9.87 -7.44
N SER A 229 3.86 10.46 -7.22
CA SER A 229 5.11 9.78 -7.54
C SER A 229 6.28 10.22 -6.65
N PRO A 230 6.75 9.36 -5.72
CA PRO A 230 7.96 9.57 -4.92
C PRO A 230 9.26 9.14 -5.65
N ASN A 231 9.19 8.94 -6.96
CA ASN A 231 10.33 8.46 -7.74
C ASN A 231 11.32 9.58 -8.07
N GLN A 232 12.61 9.28 -7.87
CA GLN A 232 13.74 10.11 -8.31
C GLN A 232 14.48 9.43 -9.46
N THR A 233 14.78 10.14 -10.56
CA THR A 233 15.59 9.63 -11.67
C THR A 233 17.08 9.83 -11.39
N PHE A 234 17.92 8.81 -11.62
CA PHE A 234 19.36 8.94 -11.44
C PHE A 234 19.96 9.97 -12.39
N GLY A 235 20.85 10.81 -11.85
CA GLY A 235 21.50 11.89 -12.61
C GLY A 235 20.59 13.09 -12.94
N SER A 236 19.37 13.14 -12.39
CA SER A 236 18.51 14.33 -12.47
C SER A 236 18.85 15.36 -11.38
N SER A 237 18.03 16.40 -11.20
CA SER A 237 18.20 17.43 -10.16
C SER A 237 19.55 18.17 -10.19
N GLY A 238 20.03 18.53 -11.39
CA GLY A 238 21.28 19.27 -11.61
C GLY A 238 22.43 18.45 -12.19
N GLY A 239 22.30 17.12 -12.25
CA GLY A 239 23.32 16.23 -12.83
C GLY A 239 24.60 16.19 -12.02
N TYR A 240 25.66 15.58 -12.57
CA TYR A 240 27.00 15.54 -11.96
C TYR A 240 27.03 15.07 -10.49
N PHE A 241 26.20 14.08 -10.15
CA PHE A 241 26.04 13.55 -8.79
C PHE A 241 25.54 14.58 -7.76
N SER A 242 24.74 15.56 -8.20
CA SER A 242 24.00 16.43 -7.29
C SER A 242 23.09 15.62 -6.34
N LYS A 243 22.81 16.20 -5.18
CA LYS A 243 21.93 15.59 -4.17
C LYS A 243 20.48 15.61 -4.66
N TYR A 244 19.72 14.60 -4.25
CA TYR A 244 18.29 14.51 -4.52
C TYR A 244 17.45 15.16 -3.42
N SER A 245 16.26 15.64 -3.79
CA SER A 245 15.29 16.24 -2.87
C SER A 245 14.59 15.17 -2.02
N ILE A 246 14.19 15.58 -0.82
CA ILE A 246 13.35 14.81 0.10
C ILE A 246 12.15 15.68 0.47
N TRP A 247 10.96 15.10 0.43
CA TRP A 247 9.68 15.76 0.61
C TRP A 247 8.96 15.23 1.85
N LEU A 248 8.13 16.09 2.45
CA LEU A 248 7.17 15.68 3.48
C LEU A 248 6.04 14.91 2.81
N ASP A 249 5.95 13.61 3.11
CA ASP A 249 5.04 12.70 2.42
C ASP A 249 3.80 12.39 3.27
N ARG A 250 3.98 12.18 4.59
CA ARG A 250 2.89 12.01 5.56
C ARG A 250 3.19 12.77 6.85
N ALA A 251 2.16 13.34 7.47
CA ALA A 251 2.21 14.01 8.76
C ALA A 251 0.80 14.04 9.36
N PHE A 252 0.50 13.14 10.29
CA PHE A 252 -0.86 12.95 10.78
C PHE A 252 -0.94 12.58 12.26
N ILE A 253 -2.13 12.82 12.82
CA ILE A 253 -2.56 12.26 14.10
C ILE A 253 -3.74 11.34 13.83
N LYS A 254 -3.73 10.18 14.46
CA LYS A 254 -4.78 9.17 14.41
C LYS A 254 -5.29 8.92 15.83
N TYR A 255 -6.60 8.83 15.98
CA TYR A 255 -7.27 8.46 17.22
C TYR A 255 -8.15 7.23 16.99
N ALA A 256 -7.88 6.15 17.71
CA ALA A 256 -8.63 4.89 17.67
C ALA A 256 -9.04 4.50 19.10
N PRO A 257 -10.16 5.05 19.62
CA PRO A 257 -10.62 4.78 20.98
C PRO A 257 -11.06 3.33 21.21
N ILE A 258 -11.46 2.66 20.12
CA ILE A 258 -11.88 1.26 20.04
C ILE A 258 -11.38 0.67 18.71
N GLU A 259 -11.36 -0.64 18.57
CA GLU A 259 -10.86 -1.30 17.35
C GLU A 259 -11.77 -1.06 16.12
N GLU A 260 -13.03 -0.73 16.38
CA GLU A 260 -14.09 -0.50 15.41
C GLU A 260 -14.10 0.91 14.81
N ALA A 261 -13.41 1.88 15.41
CA ALA A 261 -13.50 3.28 15.00
C ALA A 261 -12.13 3.95 14.97
N LYS A 262 -11.87 4.71 13.90
CA LYS A 262 -10.62 5.46 13.69
C LYS A 262 -10.92 6.83 13.11
N LEU A 263 -10.36 7.86 13.72
CA LEU A 263 -10.32 9.23 13.22
C LEU A 263 -8.88 9.57 12.81
N SER A 264 -8.69 10.13 11.62
CA SER A 264 -7.40 10.65 11.13
C SER A 264 -7.52 12.14 10.85
N ILE A 265 -6.48 12.91 11.17
CA ILE A 265 -6.33 14.31 10.81
C ILE A 265 -4.89 14.60 10.35
N GLY A 266 -4.74 15.45 9.33
CA GLY A 266 -3.45 15.82 8.74
C GLY A 266 -3.26 15.22 7.34
N ARG A 267 -2.02 14.88 6.99
CA ARG A 267 -1.65 14.22 5.72
C ARG A 267 -1.42 12.72 5.95
N PHE A 268 -2.38 11.88 5.58
CA PHE A 268 -2.37 10.43 5.83
C PHE A 268 -2.60 9.60 4.55
N ASP A 269 -2.43 8.28 4.64
CA ASP A 269 -2.69 7.36 3.51
C ASP A 269 -4.18 7.33 3.14
N ASN A 270 -4.50 6.84 1.94
CA ASN A 270 -5.88 6.70 1.46
C ASN A 270 -6.79 6.02 2.51
N PRO A 271 -7.84 6.69 3.01
CA PRO A 271 -8.76 6.11 3.98
C PRO A 271 -9.79 5.17 3.35
N PHE A 272 -9.98 5.23 2.03
CA PHE A 272 -10.96 4.46 1.28
C PHE A 272 -10.43 3.09 0.86
N PHE A 273 -11.33 2.13 0.66
CA PHE A 273 -11.03 0.83 0.08
C PHE A 273 -10.98 0.94 -1.45
N ALA A 274 -9.76 0.86 -1.99
CA ALA A 274 -9.45 0.76 -3.41
C ALA A 274 -8.56 -0.49 -3.65
N PRO A 275 -9.11 -1.63 -4.09
CA PRO A 275 -8.34 -2.86 -4.32
C PRO A 275 -7.47 -2.79 -5.60
N ALA A 276 -7.77 -1.83 -6.47
CA ALA A 276 -7.07 -1.59 -7.71
C ALA A 276 -6.68 -0.09 -7.80
N ASP A 277 -5.79 0.23 -8.74
CA ASP A 277 -5.26 1.58 -8.91
C ASP A 277 -6.00 2.30 -10.07
N LEU A 278 -7.34 2.39 -10.00
CA LEU A 278 -8.15 3.10 -11.01
C LEU A 278 -8.35 4.58 -10.65
N VAL A 279 -8.91 4.86 -9.47
CA VAL A 279 -9.25 6.22 -9.02
C VAL A 279 -8.11 6.86 -8.22
N TRP A 280 -7.47 6.08 -7.36
CA TRP A 280 -6.44 6.57 -6.44
C TRP A 280 -5.08 5.92 -6.72
N ASP A 281 -4.05 6.75 -6.88
CA ASP A 281 -2.66 6.30 -6.86
C ASP A 281 -2.27 5.85 -5.44
N PRO A 282 -1.57 4.72 -5.28
CA PRO A 282 -1.18 4.19 -3.97
C PRO A 282 -0.18 5.08 -3.20
N ASP A 283 0.54 5.98 -3.86
CA ASP A 283 1.47 6.91 -3.21
C ASP A 283 0.78 8.20 -2.72
N LEU A 284 -0.49 8.45 -3.11
CA LEU A 284 -1.23 9.67 -2.76
C LEU A 284 -1.45 9.84 -1.24
N GLY A 285 -1.14 11.04 -0.74
CA GLY A 285 -1.43 11.47 0.63
C GLY A 285 -2.63 12.39 0.68
N PHE A 286 -3.58 12.08 1.56
CA PHE A 286 -4.79 12.86 1.77
C PHE A 286 -4.57 13.89 2.88
N ASP A 287 -4.66 15.17 2.53
CA ASP A 287 -4.72 16.26 3.51
C ASP A 287 -6.16 16.43 3.95
N GLY A 288 -6.47 16.29 5.24
CA GLY A 288 -7.83 16.54 5.73
C GLY A 288 -8.19 15.81 7.01
N VAL A 289 -9.45 15.37 7.10
CA VAL A 289 -10.00 14.59 8.20
C VAL A 289 -10.78 13.41 7.63
N ALA A 290 -10.62 12.22 8.22
CA ALA A 290 -11.38 11.03 7.85
C ALA A 290 -11.80 10.23 9.08
N LEU A 291 -13.04 9.75 9.06
CA LEU A 291 -13.62 8.81 10.01
C LEU A 291 -13.81 7.46 9.33
N GLN A 292 -13.30 6.39 9.94
CA GLN A 292 -13.49 5.01 9.50
C GLN A 292 -14.17 4.25 10.63
N ALA A 293 -15.22 3.48 10.31
CA ALA A 293 -15.93 2.64 11.24
C ALA A 293 -16.17 1.25 10.64
N LYS A 294 -16.11 0.21 11.47
CA LYS A 294 -16.45 -1.18 11.10
C LYS A 294 -17.08 -1.89 12.29
N HIS A 295 -17.98 -2.83 12.04
CA HIS A 295 -18.57 -3.62 13.12
C HIS A 295 -18.97 -5.00 12.60
N GLU A 296 -18.61 -6.07 13.32
CA GLU A 296 -19.03 -7.43 12.97
C GLU A 296 -20.48 -7.65 13.41
N ILE A 297 -21.38 -7.84 12.44
CA ILE A 297 -22.82 -8.00 12.72
C ILE A 297 -23.25 -9.48 12.78
N MET A 298 -22.44 -10.35 12.20
CA MET A 298 -22.59 -11.79 12.18
C MET A 298 -21.19 -12.37 12.01
N GLN A 299 -20.98 -13.61 12.46
CA GLN A 299 -19.72 -14.31 12.28
C GLN A 299 -19.24 -14.16 10.82
N ASP A 300 -18.02 -13.66 10.66
CA ASP A 300 -17.34 -13.48 9.37
C ASP A 300 -17.98 -12.44 8.42
N LEU A 301 -18.92 -11.62 8.90
CA LEU A 301 -19.59 -10.56 8.14
C LEU A 301 -19.39 -9.19 8.81
N VAL A 302 -18.55 -8.36 8.20
CA VAL A 302 -18.12 -7.07 8.73
C VAL A 302 -18.49 -5.93 7.77
N PRO A 303 -19.64 -5.27 7.99
CA PRO A 303 -19.91 -3.96 7.43
C PRO A 303 -18.86 -2.93 7.86
N TRP A 304 -18.58 -1.99 6.97
CA TRP A 304 -17.68 -0.88 7.22
C TRP A 304 -18.13 0.38 6.48
N ALA A 305 -17.70 1.53 6.99
CA ALA A 305 -17.97 2.83 6.42
C ALA A 305 -16.77 3.76 6.61
N VAL A 306 -16.59 4.68 5.66
CA VAL A 306 -15.56 5.71 5.67
C VAL A 306 -16.22 7.02 5.22
N ALA A 307 -15.90 8.12 5.87
CA ALA A 307 -16.26 9.46 5.42
C ALA A 307 -15.13 10.44 5.71
N GLY A 308 -14.96 11.46 4.86
CA GLY A 308 -13.92 12.47 5.07
C GLY A 308 -14.10 13.73 4.24
N ALA A 309 -13.37 14.76 4.63
CA ALA A 309 -13.30 16.05 3.96
C ALA A 309 -11.83 16.46 3.82
N PHE A 310 -11.44 16.82 2.60
CA PHE A 310 -10.04 16.97 2.21
C PHE A 310 -9.87 18.25 1.38
N PRO A 311 -9.21 19.30 1.88
CA PRO A 311 -8.80 20.41 1.02
C PRO A 311 -7.81 19.89 -0.02
N ILE A 312 -8.08 20.18 -1.29
CA ILE A 312 -7.21 19.79 -2.42
C ILE A 312 -6.50 20.99 -3.06
N PHE A 313 -6.99 22.21 -2.78
CA PHE A 313 -6.35 23.46 -3.16
C PHE A 313 -6.82 24.59 -2.24
N ASN A 314 -5.89 25.49 -1.89
CA ASN A 314 -6.16 26.69 -1.12
C ASN A 314 -5.59 27.89 -1.87
N THR A 315 -6.41 28.93 -2.06
CA THR A 315 -6.00 30.14 -2.79
C THR A 315 -5.19 31.07 -1.88
N ASP A 316 -4.14 31.70 -2.43
CA ASP A 316 -3.34 32.68 -1.68
C ASP A 316 -4.16 33.93 -1.36
N LEU A 317 -4.15 34.36 -0.10
CA LEU A 317 -4.86 35.55 0.38
C LEU A 317 -4.50 36.84 -0.38
N ASN A 318 -3.29 36.92 -0.94
CA ASN A 318 -2.78 38.09 -1.66
C ASN A 318 -2.88 37.95 -3.18
N PHE A 319 -3.62 36.95 -3.67
CA PHE A 319 -3.85 36.80 -5.10
C PHE A 319 -4.71 37.97 -5.64
N ALA A 320 -4.38 38.63 -6.76
CA ALA A 320 -3.15 38.49 -7.53
C ALA A 320 -2.01 39.35 -6.96
N SER A 321 -0.78 38.81 -6.94
CA SER A 321 0.36 39.45 -6.29
C SER A 321 0.72 40.83 -6.86
N ASN A 322 0.46 41.05 -8.15
CA ASN A 322 0.84 42.26 -8.88
C ASN A 322 -0.34 43.22 -9.16
N GLU A 323 -1.50 42.97 -8.56
CA GLU A 323 -2.68 43.83 -8.70
C GLU A 323 -2.91 44.63 -7.41
N ASP A 324 -3.34 45.89 -7.57
CA ASP A 324 -3.69 46.77 -6.44
C ASP A 324 -4.94 46.26 -5.69
N ASN A 325 -5.90 45.69 -6.44
CA ASN A 325 -7.07 45.02 -5.90
C ASN A 325 -6.84 43.51 -5.88
N LYS A 326 -7.19 42.86 -4.76
CA LYS A 326 -7.09 41.40 -4.60
C LYS A 326 -8.38 40.73 -5.01
N TYR A 327 -8.25 39.49 -5.50
CA TYR A 327 -9.38 38.63 -5.87
C TYR A 327 -9.81 37.78 -4.66
N ASP A 328 -11.06 37.33 -4.67
CA ASP A 328 -11.60 36.47 -3.61
C ASP A 328 -10.90 35.10 -3.58
N SER A 329 -10.76 34.53 -2.38
CA SER A 329 -10.20 33.19 -2.22
C SER A 329 -11.22 32.14 -2.65
N GLU A 330 -10.83 31.30 -3.61
CA GLU A 330 -11.64 30.18 -4.07
C GLU A 330 -10.92 28.86 -3.77
N ASP A 331 -11.31 28.21 -2.67
CA ASP A 331 -10.72 26.93 -2.27
C ASP A 331 -11.41 25.76 -2.95
N LYS A 332 -10.74 24.61 -2.98
CA LYS A 332 -11.26 23.36 -3.57
C LYS A 332 -11.21 22.25 -2.54
N TYR A 333 -12.27 21.46 -2.50
CA TYR A 333 -12.43 20.38 -1.53
C TYR A 333 -12.86 19.09 -2.21
N LEU A 334 -12.41 17.99 -1.64
CA LEU A 334 -12.98 16.67 -1.85
C LEU A 334 -13.78 16.28 -0.60
N TYR A 335 -15.05 15.95 -0.80
CA TYR A 335 -15.87 15.27 0.19
C TYR A 335 -16.08 13.83 -0.26
N GLY A 336 -15.75 12.86 0.60
CA GLY A 336 -15.84 11.45 0.23
C GLY A 336 -16.58 10.64 1.27
N ALA A 337 -17.41 9.71 0.81
CA ALA A 337 -18.05 8.70 1.65
C ALA A 337 -18.02 7.35 0.94
N GLN A 338 -17.75 6.28 1.69
CA GLN A 338 -17.75 4.92 1.18
C GLN A 338 -18.35 3.97 2.20
N VAL A 339 -19.18 3.05 1.76
CA VAL A 339 -19.75 1.98 2.58
C VAL A 339 -19.51 0.64 1.91
N GLY A 340 -19.42 -0.42 2.71
CA GLY A 340 -19.18 -1.74 2.17
C GLY A 340 -19.31 -2.85 3.19
N VAL A 341 -19.00 -4.06 2.72
CA VAL A 341 -19.03 -5.28 3.52
C VAL A 341 -17.81 -6.14 3.19
N ALA A 342 -17.18 -6.68 4.23
CA ALA A 342 -16.23 -7.78 4.11
C ALA A 342 -16.92 -9.05 4.61
N TRP A 343 -16.84 -10.13 3.84
CA TRP A 343 -17.52 -11.38 4.12
C TRP A 343 -16.59 -12.56 3.85
N LYS A 344 -16.45 -13.46 4.83
CA LYS A 344 -15.78 -14.76 4.63
C LYS A 344 -16.81 -15.89 4.72
N PRO A 345 -17.51 -16.23 3.63
CA PRO A 345 -18.50 -17.32 3.65
C PRO A 345 -17.89 -18.69 3.98
N ARG A 346 -16.59 -18.85 3.74
CA ARG A 346 -15.78 -20.04 4.03
C ARG A 346 -14.36 -19.59 4.36
N GLU A 347 -13.59 -20.43 5.04
CA GLU A 347 -12.19 -20.13 5.40
C GLU A 347 -11.31 -19.80 4.19
N ASN A 348 -11.62 -20.36 3.02
CA ASN A 348 -10.85 -20.21 1.78
C ASN A 348 -11.49 -19.24 0.76
N ILE A 349 -12.54 -18.50 1.15
CA ILE A 349 -13.16 -17.49 0.31
C ILE A 349 -13.29 -16.19 1.11
N GLY A 350 -12.56 -15.16 0.70
CA GLY A 350 -12.73 -13.80 1.18
C GLY A 350 -13.41 -12.94 0.11
N LEU A 351 -14.47 -12.22 0.48
CA LEU A 351 -15.15 -11.28 -0.39
C LEU A 351 -15.16 -9.90 0.28
N LYS A 352 -14.87 -8.86 -0.48
CA LYS A 352 -15.01 -7.48 -0.01
C LYS A 352 -15.62 -6.63 -1.11
N PHE A 353 -16.65 -5.88 -0.75
CA PHE A 353 -17.39 -5.02 -1.67
C PHE A 353 -17.55 -3.64 -1.05
N GLY A 354 -17.49 -2.59 -1.88
CA GLY A 354 -17.68 -1.22 -1.48
C GLY A 354 -18.32 -0.36 -2.56
N VAL A 355 -19.06 0.66 -2.14
CA VAL A 355 -19.58 1.72 -2.99
C VAL A 355 -19.19 3.05 -2.38
N ALA A 356 -18.55 3.92 -3.16
CA ALA A 356 -18.12 5.25 -2.77
C ALA A 356 -18.80 6.33 -3.59
N TYR A 357 -18.97 7.50 -2.98
CA TYR A 357 -19.31 8.74 -3.64
C TYR A 357 -18.27 9.79 -3.26
N TYR A 358 -17.66 10.42 -4.27
CA TYR A 358 -16.69 11.50 -4.13
C TYR A 358 -17.22 12.76 -4.81
N ASP A 359 -17.35 13.85 -4.06
CA ASP A 359 -17.74 15.17 -4.55
C ASP A 359 -16.53 16.10 -4.56
N PHE A 360 -16.06 16.45 -5.75
CA PHE A 360 -14.98 17.41 -5.93
C PHE A 360 -15.58 18.78 -6.16
N ASP A 361 -15.61 19.57 -5.09
CA ASP A 361 -16.18 20.90 -5.09
C ASP A 361 -15.19 21.91 -5.70
N ASN A 362 -15.72 22.79 -6.55
CA ASN A 362 -15.00 23.92 -7.16
C ASN A 362 -13.77 23.55 -8.02
N VAL A 363 -13.67 22.32 -8.54
CA VAL A 363 -12.51 21.89 -9.37
C VAL A 363 -12.60 22.32 -10.83
N LYS A 364 -13.82 22.51 -11.35
CA LYS A 364 -14.04 22.94 -12.73
C LYS A 364 -13.51 24.35 -12.95
N GLY A 365 -12.83 24.55 -14.08
CA GLY A 365 -12.36 25.85 -14.51
C GLY A 365 -13.52 26.79 -14.76
N LYS A 366 -13.43 28.02 -14.25
CA LYS A 366 -14.38 29.11 -14.55
C LYS A 366 -13.71 30.10 -15.48
N VAL A 367 -14.39 30.47 -16.55
CA VAL A 367 -13.90 31.52 -17.45
C VAL A 367 -13.93 32.85 -16.69
N SER A 368 -12.86 33.62 -16.79
CA SER A 368 -12.68 34.90 -16.11
C SER A 368 -13.75 35.89 -16.53
N SER A 369 -13.98 36.91 -15.69
CA SER A 369 -14.55 38.15 -16.21
C SER A 369 -13.67 38.73 -17.33
N GLU A 370 -14.25 39.62 -18.15
CA GLU A 370 -13.49 40.27 -19.22
C GLU A 370 -12.27 40.98 -18.63
N CYS A 371 -11.06 40.54 -19.01
CA CYS A 371 -9.81 41.03 -18.45
C CYS A 371 -8.86 41.56 -19.54
N GLU A 372 -8.15 42.64 -19.22
CA GLU A 372 -7.12 43.20 -20.09
C GLU A 372 -5.78 42.45 -19.88
N VAL A 373 -5.29 41.79 -20.93
CA VAL A 373 -4.02 41.05 -20.91
C VAL A 373 -3.04 41.73 -21.86
N ILE A 374 -2.01 42.34 -21.29
CA ILE A 374 -0.97 43.07 -22.03
C ILE A 374 0.34 42.28 -22.15
N ASN A 375 0.61 41.38 -21.21
CA ASN A 375 1.79 40.52 -21.19
C ASN A 375 1.56 39.28 -20.31
N SER A 376 2.58 38.42 -20.18
CA SER A 376 2.51 37.19 -19.40
C SER A 376 2.37 37.38 -17.88
N SER A 377 2.55 38.60 -17.36
CA SER A 377 2.41 38.92 -15.93
C SER A 377 1.03 39.48 -15.56
N SER A 378 0.16 39.78 -16.55
CA SER A 378 -1.23 40.17 -16.32
C SER A 378 -1.99 39.04 -15.61
N ALA A 379 -2.84 39.39 -14.64
CA ALA A 379 -3.65 38.45 -13.87
C ALA A 379 -5.16 38.67 -14.09
N CYS A 380 -5.91 37.58 -14.22
CA CYS A 380 -7.37 37.59 -14.27
C CYS A 380 -7.95 36.86 -13.04
N ASP A 381 -9.20 37.17 -12.68
CA ASP A 381 -9.89 36.69 -11.46
C ASP A 381 -9.88 35.17 -11.29
N THR A 382 -10.01 34.41 -12.38
CA THR A 382 -10.06 32.94 -12.34
C THR A 382 -8.72 32.24 -12.56
N ASP A 383 -7.60 32.97 -12.66
CA ASP A 383 -6.30 32.34 -12.91
C ASP A 383 -5.88 31.37 -11.81
N ALA A 384 -6.30 31.61 -10.56
CA ALA A 384 -6.06 30.71 -9.43
C ALA A 384 -6.85 29.38 -9.55
N LEU A 385 -7.89 29.33 -10.38
CA LEU A 385 -8.73 28.14 -10.55
C LEU A 385 -8.12 27.09 -11.48
N ARG A 386 -6.98 27.37 -12.12
CA ARG A 386 -6.23 26.35 -12.86
C ARG A 386 -5.77 25.23 -11.91
N PRO A 387 -5.72 23.97 -12.36
CA PRO A 387 -5.11 22.89 -11.57
C PRO A 387 -3.66 23.21 -11.23
N SER A 388 -3.29 23.04 -9.95
CA SER A 388 -1.92 23.20 -9.45
C SER A 388 -1.01 22.02 -9.82
N PHE A 389 -1.63 20.87 -10.13
CA PHE A 389 -1.00 19.70 -10.68
C PHE A 389 -1.97 19.06 -11.68
N ALA A 390 -1.44 18.62 -12.80
CA ALA A 390 -2.17 17.88 -13.82
C ALA A 390 -1.29 16.75 -14.35
N GLN A 391 -1.93 15.62 -14.67
CA GLN A 391 -1.30 14.59 -15.48
C GLN A 391 -1.72 14.79 -16.93
N ARG A 392 -2.33 13.79 -17.54
CA ARG A 392 -2.83 13.82 -18.92
C ARG A 392 -4.25 13.27 -18.92
N GLY A 393 -5.02 13.60 -19.95
CA GLY A 393 -6.28 12.93 -20.24
C GLY A 393 -7.52 13.77 -19.95
N ASN A 394 -7.64 14.41 -18.77
CA ASN A 394 -8.78 15.29 -18.49
C ASN A 394 -8.96 16.37 -19.57
N THR A 395 -10.20 16.78 -19.81
CA THR A 395 -10.52 17.81 -20.79
C THR A 395 -10.28 19.20 -20.21
N TYR A 396 -9.63 20.06 -20.98
CA TYR A 396 -9.29 21.43 -20.60
C TYR A 396 -10.00 22.47 -21.48
N THR A 397 -10.17 23.67 -20.93
CA THR A 397 -10.70 24.87 -21.59
C THR A 397 -9.87 26.11 -21.20
N PRO A 398 -9.71 27.14 -22.06
CA PRO A 398 -9.07 28.40 -21.70
C PRO A 398 -9.80 29.09 -20.54
N LEU A 399 -9.05 29.63 -19.58
CA LEU A 399 -9.62 30.31 -18.42
C LEU A 399 -9.87 31.80 -18.64
N ARG A 400 -9.13 32.46 -19.53
CA ARG A 400 -9.21 33.93 -19.62
C ARG A 400 -10.13 34.38 -20.75
N ASN A 401 -11.11 35.21 -20.40
CA ASN A 401 -11.88 36.02 -21.34
C ASN A 401 -11.10 37.31 -21.65
N ILE A 402 -10.17 37.21 -22.61
CA ILE A 402 -9.27 38.31 -22.95
C ILE A 402 -10.01 39.33 -23.80
N GLN A 403 -10.10 40.56 -23.30
CA GLN A 403 -10.66 41.68 -24.07
C GLN A 403 -9.83 41.96 -25.32
N ALA A 404 -10.46 42.05 -26.49
CA ALA A 404 -9.79 42.51 -27.71
C ALA A 404 -9.67 44.05 -27.71
N ASN A 405 -8.45 44.57 -27.67
CA ASN A 405 -8.19 46.01 -27.63
C ASN A 405 -6.88 46.39 -28.38
N ALA A 406 -6.55 47.67 -28.44
CA ALA A 406 -5.35 48.13 -29.16
C ALA A 406 -4.05 47.55 -28.59
N SER A 407 -3.97 47.30 -27.28
CA SER A 407 -2.79 46.77 -26.58
C SER A 407 -2.45 45.33 -26.98
N ASN A 408 -3.41 44.56 -27.50
CA ASN A 408 -3.24 43.19 -27.96
C ASN A 408 -3.58 42.99 -29.45
N GLY A 409 -3.47 44.08 -30.22
CA GLY A 409 -3.70 44.05 -31.67
C GLY A 409 -5.13 43.63 -32.03
N ASN A 410 -6.11 44.04 -31.24
CA ASN A 410 -7.52 43.65 -31.34
C ASN A 410 -7.70 42.12 -31.31
N GLY A 411 -7.04 41.44 -30.38
CA GLY A 411 -7.13 39.98 -30.18
C GLY A 411 -6.22 39.14 -31.09
N THR A 412 -5.29 39.77 -31.81
CA THR A 412 -4.35 39.07 -32.71
C THR A 412 -3.00 38.76 -32.08
N THR A 413 -2.64 39.44 -30.99
CA THR A 413 -1.41 39.19 -30.21
C THR A 413 -1.73 39.11 -28.71
N ASN A 414 -0.73 38.75 -27.89
CA ASN A 414 -0.81 38.76 -26.42
C ASN A 414 -2.01 37.98 -25.85
N GLN A 415 -2.36 36.85 -26.46
CA GLN A 415 -3.47 36.01 -25.99
C GLN A 415 -2.97 34.99 -24.96
N PHE A 416 -2.42 35.49 -23.85
CA PHE A 416 -1.84 34.66 -22.80
C PHE A 416 -2.93 33.95 -21.99
N GLN A 417 -2.98 32.61 -22.06
CA GLN A 417 -3.99 31.76 -21.46
C GLN A 417 -3.43 30.81 -20.40
N TYR A 418 -4.22 30.60 -19.35
CA TYR A 418 -4.17 29.41 -18.50
C TYR A 418 -5.34 28.48 -18.86
N PHE A 419 -5.28 27.23 -18.40
CA PHE A 419 -6.29 26.23 -18.73
C PHE A 419 -6.88 25.59 -17.48
N GLY A 420 -8.20 25.47 -17.44
CA GLY A 420 -8.95 24.84 -16.37
C GLY A 420 -9.63 23.57 -16.84
N LEU A 421 -10.02 22.71 -15.90
CA LEU A 421 -10.81 21.52 -16.19
C LEU A 421 -12.17 21.90 -16.77
N ALA A 422 -12.60 21.23 -17.84
CA ALA A 422 -13.88 21.51 -18.49
C ALA A 422 -15.06 20.79 -17.81
N SER A 423 -14.80 19.70 -17.09
CA SER A 423 -15.81 18.91 -16.38
C SER A 423 -15.83 19.24 -14.89
N ASP A 424 -17.01 19.14 -14.28
CA ASP A 424 -17.16 18.90 -12.84
C ASP A 424 -16.96 17.41 -12.56
N PHE A 425 -16.67 17.05 -11.29
CA PHE A 425 -16.41 15.67 -10.89
C PHE A 425 -17.24 15.28 -9.67
N LYS A 426 -18.21 14.38 -9.91
CA LYS A 426 -19.03 13.73 -8.87
C LYS A 426 -18.99 12.23 -9.11
N GLU A 427 -18.07 11.55 -8.47
CA GLU A 427 -17.70 10.19 -8.85
C GLU A 427 -18.48 9.18 -8.02
N LEU A 428 -19.18 8.28 -8.69
CA LEU A 428 -19.71 7.05 -8.11
C LEU A 428 -18.72 5.92 -8.40
N VAL A 429 -18.18 5.30 -7.36
CA VAL A 429 -17.18 4.25 -7.48
C VAL A 429 -17.69 2.96 -6.87
N VAL A 430 -17.53 1.85 -7.57
CA VAL A 430 -17.83 0.50 -7.08
C VAL A 430 -16.53 -0.28 -7.03
N THR A 431 -16.20 -0.84 -5.87
CA THR A 431 -15.00 -1.65 -5.65
C THR A 431 -15.37 -3.04 -5.17
N ALA A 432 -14.66 -4.05 -5.69
CA ALA A 432 -14.84 -5.44 -5.30
C ALA A 432 -13.50 -6.17 -5.27
N GLN A 433 -13.35 -7.08 -4.32
CA GLN A 433 -12.26 -8.03 -4.24
C GLN A 433 -12.81 -9.40 -3.90
N ALA A 434 -12.35 -10.42 -4.61
CA ALA A 434 -12.56 -11.82 -4.28
C ALA A 434 -11.21 -12.51 -4.12
N ASP A 435 -10.98 -13.09 -2.95
CA ASP A 435 -9.80 -13.89 -2.60
C ASP A 435 -10.20 -15.36 -2.48
N LEU A 436 -9.63 -16.20 -3.35
CA LEU A 436 -9.95 -17.62 -3.48
C LEU A 436 -8.74 -18.48 -3.13
N GLY A 437 -8.69 -18.94 -1.87
CA GLY A 437 -7.62 -19.78 -1.31
C GLY A 437 -7.79 -21.28 -1.56
N TYR A 438 -8.39 -21.71 -2.68
CA TYR A 438 -8.59 -23.14 -2.98
C TYR A 438 -7.29 -23.91 -3.24
N PHE A 439 -6.16 -23.22 -3.44
CA PHE A 439 -4.89 -23.80 -3.87
C PHE A 439 -3.74 -23.53 -2.88
N SER A 440 -4.02 -23.52 -1.57
CA SER A 440 -3.04 -23.23 -0.52
C SER A 440 -1.65 -23.86 -0.79
N PRO A 441 -0.55 -23.09 -0.72
CA PRO A 441 -0.46 -21.70 -0.25
C PRO A 441 -0.85 -20.63 -1.30
N TYR A 442 -1.30 -21.05 -2.48
CA TYR A 442 -1.63 -20.14 -3.58
C TYR A 442 -3.08 -19.68 -3.55
N HIS A 443 -3.25 -18.40 -3.84
CA HIS A 443 -4.54 -17.73 -3.93
C HIS A 443 -4.78 -17.23 -5.36
N ILE A 444 -6.05 -17.15 -5.73
CA ILE A 444 -6.50 -16.39 -6.90
C ILE A 444 -7.27 -15.18 -6.36
N ILE A 445 -6.70 -13.99 -6.53
CA ILE A 445 -7.31 -12.72 -6.13
C ILE A 445 -7.81 -12.01 -7.36
N ILE A 446 -9.08 -11.59 -7.35
CA ILE A 446 -9.69 -10.80 -8.41
C ILE A 446 -10.07 -9.45 -7.80
N ASP A 447 -9.41 -8.40 -8.26
CA ASP A 447 -9.71 -7.01 -7.93
C ASP A 447 -10.52 -6.39 -9.06
N GLY A 448 -11.57 -5.65 -8.71
CA GLY A 448 -12.42 -4.92 -9.64
C GLY A 448 -12.74 -3.52 -9.11
N GLU A 449 -12.66 -2.54 -9.98
CA GLU A 449 -13.04 -1.16 -9.71
C GLU A 449 -13.75 -0.57 -10.93
N TYR A 450 -14.84 0.16 -10.70
CA TYR A 450 -15.60 0.89 -11.71
C TYR A 450 -15.87 2.30 -11.19
N VAL A 451 -15.70 3.31 -12.04
CA VAL A 451 -15.99 4.71 -11.74
C VAL A 451 -16.90 5.29 -12.81
N GLN A 452 -17.88 6.09 -12.38
CA GLN A 452 -18.70 6.93 -13.22
C GLN A 452 -18.70 8.34 -12.65
N ASN A 453 -18.27 9.32 -13.45
CA ASN A 453 -18.51 10.72 -13.16
C ASN A 453 -19.98 11.06 -13.50
N LEU A 454 -20.77 11.31 -12.46
CA LEU A 454 -22.18 11.68 -12.54
C LEU A 454 -22.38 13.14 -12.98
N ALA A 455 -21.34 13.97 -12.88
CA ALA A 455 -21.37 15.36 -13.31
C ALA A 455 -20.89 15.56 -14.77
N PHE A 456 -20.50 14.49 -15.45
CA PHE A 456 -20.05 14.55 -16.84
C PHE A 456 -21.19 14.97 -17.78
N ASP A 457 -21.04 16.14 -18.42
CA ASP A 457 -21.97 16.64 -19.43
C ASP A 457 -21.19 17.04 -20.70
N ARG A 458 -21.32 16.20 -21.74
CA ARG A 458 -20.67 16.42 -23.04
C ARG A 458 -21.03 17.77 -23.66
N SER A 459 -22.29 18.19 -23.54
CA SER A 459 -22.77 19.43 -24.16
C SER A 459 -22.22 20.66 -23.45
N ALA A 460 -22.13 20.61 -22.12
CA ALA A 460 -21.54 21.68 -21.32
C ALA A 460 -20.02 21.81 -21.58
N ILE A 461 -19.30 20.69 -21.65
CA ILE A 461 -17.85 20.65 -21.94
C ILE A 461 -17.57 21.27 -23.32
N VAL A 462 -18.33 20.88 -24.34
CA VAL A 462 -18.18 21.45 -25.69
C VAL A 462 -18.56 22.93 -25.71
N GLY A 463 -19.65 23.30 -25.03
CA GLY A 463 -20.11 24.69 -24.91
C GLY A 463 -19.09 25.61 -24.23
N GLN A 464 -18.25 25.07 -23.34
CA GLN A 464 -17.16 25.81 -22.68
C GLN A 464 -15.89 25.91 -23.54
N GLY A 465 -15.83 25.26 -24.70
CA GLY A 465 -14.68 25.34 -25.60
C GLY A 465 -13.54 24.40 -25.22
N ALA A 466 -13.84 23.12 -25.08
CA ALA A 466 -12.83 22.06 -24.94
C ALA A 466 -11.70 22.20 -25.98
N VAL A 467 -10.44 22.02 -25.55
CA VAL A 467 -9.25 22.16 -26.42
C VAL A 467 -8.46 20.87 -26.64
N ASN A 468 -8.83 19.79 -25.96
CA ASN A 468 -8.29 18.44 -26.14
C ASN A 468 -9.43 17.40 -26.07
N ASN A 469 -9.09 16.14 -26.35
CA ASN A 469 -10.08 15.05 -26.53
C ASN A 469 -11.07 15.41 -27.65
N ILE A 470 -10.50 15.85 -28.77
CA ILE A 470 -11.20 16.19 -30.01
C ILE A 470 -10.65 15.26 -31.08
N GLY A 471 -11.56 14.59 -31.80
CA GLY A 471 -11.20 13.70 -32.89
C GLY A 471 -10.47 14.40 -34.04
N ALA A 472 -10.09 13.63 -35.06
CA ALA A 472 -9.41 14.17 -36.22
C ALA A 472 -10.26 15.24 -36.94
N SER A 473 -9.61 16.31 -37.39
CA SER A 473 -10.21 17.31 -38.27
C SER A 473 -10.32 16.76 -39.69
N PHE A 474 -11.50 16.89 -40.31
CA PHE A 474 -11.74 16.49 -41.70
C PHE A 474 -12.11 17.72 -42.54
N ASN A 475 -11.43 17.94 -43.67
CA ASN A 475 -11.67 19.07 -44.58
C ASN A 475 -11.63 20.46 -43.93
N GLY A 476 -10.80 20.64 -42.89
CA GLY A 476 -10.66 21.91 -42.16
C GLY A 476 -11.77 22.19 -41.14
N ALA A 477 -12.72 21.27 -40.96
CA ALA A 477 -13.67 21.31 -39.85
C ALA A 477 -13.02 20.70 -38.59
N PRO A 478 -13.09 21.36 -37.41
CA PRO A 478 -12.65 20.77 -36.16
C PRO A 478 -13.31 19.41 -35.94
N GLY A 479 -12.56 18.44 -35.40
CA GLY A 479 -13.14 17.15 -35.05
C GLY A 479 -14.21 17.27 -33.98
N THR A 480 -14.98 16.20 -33.77
CA THR A 480 -15.96 16.14 -32.69
C THR A 480 -15.26 15.82 -31.37
N TYR A 481 -15.67 16.47 -30.29
CA TYR A 481 -15.25 16.09 -28.95
C TYR A 481 -15.66 14.64 -28.65
N ASP A 482 -14.69 13.82 -28.25
CA ASP A 482 -14.81 12.37 -28.08
C ASP A 482 -14.44 11.88 -26.67
N GLY A 483 -14.22 12.80 -25.73
CA GLY A 483 -14.03 12.47 -24.31
C GLY A 483 -15.25 11.77 -23.67
N GLY A 484 -15.05 11.23 -22.46
CA GLY A 484 -16.01 10.38 -21.77
C GLY A 484 -15.87 10.43 -20.24
N GLY A 485 -16.83 9.85 -19.53
CA GLY A 485 -17.04 10.03 -18.09
C GLY A 485 -17.04 8.74 -17.26
N TYR A 486 -16.59 7.60 -17.78
CA TYR A 486 -16.51 6.36 -16.99
C TYR A 486 -15.18 5.61 -17.14
N GLY A 487 -14.93 4.70 -16.20
CA GLY A 487 -13.78 3.80 -16.28
C GLY A 487 -13.98 2.53 -15.48
N TRP A 488 -13.18 1.52 -15.78
CA TRP A 488 -13.09 0.29 -15.01
C TRP A 488 -11.69 -0.33 -15.10
N PHE A 489 -11.35 -1.08 -14.06
CA PHE A 489 -10.13 -1.88 -13.99
C PHE A 489 -10.46 -3.22 -13.37
N VAL A 490 -10.03 -4.29 -14.03
CA VAL A 490 -10.05 -5.64 -13.46
C VAL A 490 -8.63 -6.18 -13.47
N ARG A 491 -8.19 -6.75 -12.36
CA ARG A 491 -6.89 -7.41 -12.21
C ARG A 491 -7.10 -8.77 -11.55
N THR A 492 -6.47 -9.79 -12.12
CA THR A 492 -6.36 -11.11 -11.49
C THR A 492 -4.91 -11.33 -11.07
N THR A 493 -4.71 -11.71 -9.82
CA THR A 493 -3.42 -12.07 -9.23
C THR A 493 -3.43 -13.53 -8.82
N VAL A 494 -2.38 -14.28 -9.15
CA VAL A 494 -2.23 -15.69 -8.81
C VAL A 494 -0.89 -15.92 -8.14
N GLY A 495 -0.89 -16.62 -7.00
CA GLY A 495 0.33 -17.00 -6.28
C GLY A 495 0.20 -16.78 -4.78
N HIS A 496 1.32 -16.53 -4.12
CA HIS A 496 1.36 -16.18 -2.70
C HIS A 496 0.79 -14.78 -2.49
N THR A 497 -0.05 -14.63 -1.46
CA THR A 497 -0.63 -13.35 -1.06
C THR A 497 0.40 -12.44 -0.40
N GLU A 498 1.28 -13.03 0.40
CA GLU A 498 2.41 -12.40 1.07
C GLU A 498 3.71 -12.99 0.53
N LEU A 499 4.72 -12.15 0.36
CA LEU A 499 6.04 -12.53 -0.17
C LEU A 499 7.04 -12.45 0.97
N GLU A 500 7.11 -13.49 1.79
CA GLU A 500 7.84 -13.51 3.06
C GLU A 500 9.03 -14.48 3.07
N GLU A 501 9.03 -15.49 2.20
CA GLU A 501 10.09 -16.47 2.09
C GLU A 501 10.74 -16.41 0.71
N PHE A 502 12.02 -16.80 0.65
CA PHE A 502 12.71 -16.90 -0.63
C PHE A 502 11.97 -17.86 -1.58
N GLY A 503 11.67 -17.39 -2.78
CA GLY A 503 10.94 -18.17 -3.77
C GLY A 503 9.43 -17.94 -3.77
N ASP A 504 8.88 -17.23 -2.78
CA ASP A 504 7.49 -16.78 -2.83
C ASP A 504 7.30 -15.90 -4.07
N TRP A 505 6.19 -16.12 -4.76
CA TRP A 505 5.89 -15.46 -6.02
C TRP A 505 4.41 -15.20 -6.18
N ASN A 506 4.09 -14.17 -6.95
CA ASN A 506 2.79 -14.02 -7.58
C ASN A 506 2.93 -13.35 -8.94
N THR A 507 1.94 -13.58 -9.80
CA THR A 507 1.81 -12.93 -11.11
C THR A 507 0.44 -12.28 -11.22
N HIS A 508 0.34 -11.25 -12.02
CA HIS A 508 -0.91 -10.55 -12.24
C HIS A 508 -1.10 -10.13 -13.69
N LEU A 509 -2.36 -10.18 -14.13
CA LEU A 509 -2.82 -9.69 -15.41
C LEU A 509 -4.02 -8.78 -15.14
N GLY A 510 -4.02 -7.60 -15.74
CA GLY A 510 -5.14 -6.68 -15.64
C GLY A 510 -5.39 -5.93 -16.94
N TYR A 511 -6.61 -5.43 -17.07
CA TYR A 511 -7.03 -4.56 -18.16
C TYR A 511 -7.75 -3.34 -17.60
N LYS A 512 -7.23 -2.15 -17.93
CA LYS A 512 -7.76 -0.85 -17.51
C LYS A 512 -8.41 -0.17 -18.72
N TRP A 513 -9.57 0.45 -18.50
CA TRP A 513 -10.21 1.38 -19.44
C TRP A 513 -10.67 2.59 -18.64
N LEU A 514 -10.10 3.77 -18.88
CA LEU A 514 -10.40 4.97 -18.10
C LEU A 514 -10.55 6.16 -19.03
N GLU A 515 -11.78 6.63 -19.23
CA GLU A 515 -12.08 7.76 -20.12
C GLU A 515 -11.55 9.09 -19.57
N SER A 516 -11.51 10.11 -20.45
CA SER A 516 -10.87 11.40 -20.19
C SER A 516 -11.32 12.07 -18.90
N ASP A 517 -12.62 12.12 -18.61
CA ASP A 517 -13.23 12.89 -17.52
C ASP A 517 -14.02 11.97 -16.58
N ALA A 518 -13.58 10.72 -16.46
CA ALA A 518 -14.14 9.75 -15.53
C ALA A 518 -13.75 10.00 -14.07
N THR A 519 -12.54 10.49 -13.86
CA THR A 519 -12.01 10.94 -12.56
C THR A 519 -10.96 12.03 -12.79
N LEU A 520 -10.49 12.69 -11.73
CA LEU A 520 -9.42 13.68 -11.80
C LEU A 520 -8.06 13.01 -12.09
N ASP A 521 -7.43 13.44 -13.19
CA ASP A 521 -6.14 12.92 -13.64
C ASP A 521 -5.02 13.16 -12.62
N ALA A 522 -5.13 14.19 -11.79
CA ALA A 522 -4.17 14.53 -10.75
C ALA A 522 -3.96 13.42 -9.71
N PHE A 523 -4.92 12.51 -9.54
CA PHE A 523 -4.94 11.53 -8.44
C PHE A 523 -4.79 10.08 -8.88
N THR A 524 -4.86 9.80 -10.19
CA THR A 524 -4.76 8.45 -10.75
C THR A 524 -3.32 7.94 -10.81
N ASP A 525 -3.18 6.62 -10.97
CA ASP A 525 -1.92 5.89 -11.20
C ASP A 525 -0.96 6.64 -12.15
N SER A 526 0.27 6.87 -11.68
CA SER A 526 1.33 7.58 -12.41
C SER A 526 2.18 6.71 -13.34
N ASP A 527 2.08 5.38 -13.27
CA ASP A 527 2.88 4.45 -14.07
C ASP A 527 2.16 4.05 -15.39
N PHE A 528 0.87 3.69 -15.35
CA PHE A 528 0.13 3.28 -16.55
C PHE A 528 -0.01 4.41 -17.57
N GLY A 529 0.48 4.19 -18.80
CA GLY A 529 0.44 5.20 -19.86
C GLY A 529 1.21 6.48 -19.54
N LEU A 530 2.17 6.43 -18.60
CA LEU A 530 2.87 7.61 -18.04
C LEU A 530 1.96 8.60 -17.31
N GLY A 531 0.86 8.10 -16.75
CA GLY A 531 0.00 8.80 -15.81
C GLY A 531 -1.23 9.47 -16.41
N GLY A 532 -2.28 9.56 -15.59
CA GLY A 532 -3.52 10.28 -15.88
C GLY A 532 -4.67 9.41 -16.39
N THR A 533 -5.62 10.05 -17.06
CA THR A 533 -6.84 9.45 -17.63
C THR A 533 -6.77 9.37 -19.16
N ASN A 534 -7.89 9.03 -19.81
CA ASN A 534 -7.97 8.81 -21.26
C ASN A 534 -7.05 7.68 -21.74
N LEU A 535 -7.02 6.56 -21.01
CA LEU A 535 -6.12 5.45 -21.28
C LEU A 535 -6.84 4.11 -21.18
N LYS A 536 -6.50 3.19 -22.08
CA LYS A 536 -6.93 1.79 -22.04
C LYS A 536 -5.78 0.84 -22.36
N GLY A 537 -5.83 -0.38 -21.84
CA GLY A 537 -4.87 -1.41 -22.20
C GLY A 537 -4.52 -2.38 -21.08
N PHE A 538 -3.41 -3.09 -21.28
CA PHE A 538 -3.01 -4.24 -20.47
C PHE A 538 -1.90 -3.89 -19.49
N ILE A 539 -1.98 -4.53 -18.32
CA ILE A 539 -0.95 -4.53 -17.29
C ILE A 539 -0.61 -5.99 -17.01
N VAL A 540 0.65 -6.36 -17.16
CA VAL A 540 1.15 -7.69 -16.79
C VAL A 540 2.31 -7.53 -15.84
N GLY A 541 2.41 -8.39 -14.84
CA GLY A 541 3.53 -8.33 -13.93
C GLY A 541 3.71 -9.57 -13.09
N GLY A 542 4.84 -9.61 -12.40
CA GLY A 542 5.19 -10.68 -11.49
C GLY A 542 6.14 -10.18 -10.41
N ASN A 543 6.02 -10.78 -9.24
CA ASN A 543 6.85 -10.51 -8.08
C ASN A 543 7.51 -11.80 -7.63
N LEU A 544 8.74 -11.69 -7.13
CA LEU A 544 9.50 -12.79 -6.55
C LEU A 544 10.24 -12.31 -5.30
N ALA A 545 10.04 -12.98 -4.18
CA ALA A 545 10.81 -12.75 -2.97
C ALA A 545 12.23 -13.32 -3.12
N LEU A 546 13.22 -12.43 -2.95
CA LEU A 546 14.63 -12.79 -2.81
C LEU A 546 15.02 -13.02 -1.35
N SER A 547 14.27 -12.43 -0.42
CA SER A 547 14.31 -12.67 1.01
C SER A 547 13.04 -12.11 1.64
N HIS A 548 12.89 -12.28 2.96
CA HIS A 548 11.76 -11.74 3.73
C HIS A 548 11.53 -10.23 3.55
N SER A 549 12.60 -9.48 3.26
CA SER A 549 12.58 -8.03 3.15
C SER A 549 12.90 -7.54 1.74
N VAL A 550 13.23 -8.42 0.79
CA VAL A 550 13.69 -8.04 -0.54
C VAL A 550 12.88 -8.74 -1.62
N THR A 551 12.30 -7.95 -2.51
CA THR A 551 11.46 -8.43 -3.62
C THR A 551 11.98 -7.88 -4.95
N THR A 552 11.95 -8.72 -5.98
CA THR A 552 12.12 -8.28 -7.37
C THR A 552 10.76 -8.27 -8.05
N THR A 553 10.49 -7.23 -8.82
CA THR A 553 9.23 -7.07 -9.56
C THR A 553 9.52 -6.76 -11.02
N VAL A 554 8.77 -7.41 -11.92
CA VAL A 554 8.73 -7.08 -13.35
C VAL A 554 7.33 -6.62 -13.69
N LYS A 555 7.19 -5.47 -14.34
CA LYS A 555 5.89 -4.97 -14.85
C LYS A 555 6.02 -4.54 -16.30
N GLY A 556 5.05 -4.94 -17.11
CA GLY A 556 4.84 -4.46 -18.46
C GLY A 556 3.49 -3.76 -18.56
N PHE A 557 3.49 -2.57 -19.16
CA PHE A 557 2.29 -1.82 -19.45
C PHE A 557 2.21 -1.61 -20.95
N SER A 558 1.02 -1.78 -21.52
CA SER A 558 0.71 -1.37 -22.89
C SER A 558 -0.56 -0.54 -22.86
N ALA A 559 -0.43 0.75 -23.15
CA ALA A 559 -1.50 1.73 -22.96
C ALA A 559 -1.74 2.52 -24.25
N ASN A 560 -3.02 2.73 -24.57
CA ASN A 560 -3.49 3.51 -25.70
C ASN A 560 -4.46 4.59 -25.24
N ALA A 561 -4.47 5.75 -25.88
CA ALA A 561 -5.52 6.73 -25.69
C ALA A 561 -6.88 6.21 -26.17
N ILE A 562 -7.95 6.62 -25.50
CA ILE A 562 -9.33 6.28 -25.87
C ILE A 562 -9.87 7.31 -26.86
N ALA A 563 -9.59 8.58 -26.59
CA ALA A 563 -10.14 9.75 -27.25
C ALA A 563 -9.03 10.72 -27.69
N GLY A 564 -9.30 11.54 -28.69
CA GLY A 564 -8.42 12.60 -29.18
C GLY A 564 -7.30 12.12 -30.10
N ALA A 565 -6.16 12.82 -30.03
CA ALA A 565 -4.99 12.50 -30.85
C ALA A 565 -4.46 11.09 -30.52
N PRO A 566 -4.03 10.29 -31.52
CA PRO A 566 -3.45 8.98 -31.29
C PRO A 566 -2.30 9.05 -30.29
N TYR A 567 -2.33 8.20 -29.28
CA TYR A 567 -1.28 8.06 -28.29
C TYR A 567 -1.21 6.60 -27.85
N SER A 568 -0.02 6.03 -27.86
CA SER A 568 0.29 4.68 -27.41
C SER A 568 1.65 4.66 -26.74
N VAL A 569 1.80 3.92 -25.66
CA VAL A 569 3.10 3.75 -25.00
C VAL A 569 3.18 2.37 -24.36
N ASP A 570 4.33 1.73 -24.56
CA ASP A 570 4.70 0.51 -23.87
C ASP A 570 5.78 0.82 -22.84
N ILE A 571 5.63 0.32 -21.61
CA ILE A 571 6.55 0.58 -20.50
C ILE A 571 6.98 -0.75 -19.89
N LEU A 572 8.28 -0.93 -19.71
CA LEU A 572 8.87 -2.05 -18.98
C LEU A 572 9.54 -1.53 -17.72
N GLN A 573 9.16 -2.07 -16.57
CA GLN A 573 9.77 -1.76 -15.27
C GLN A 573 10.36 -3.02 -14.64
N LEU A 574 11.59 -2.88 -14.14
CA LEU A 574 12.28 -3.89 -13.34
C LEU A 574 12.67 -3.26 -12.01
N ASP A 575 12.07 -3.71 -10.92
CA ASP A 575 12.28 -3.17 -9.59
C ASP A 575 13.02 -4.18 -8.71
N VAL A 576 13.93 -3.68 -7.87
CA VAL A 576 14.39 -4.37 -6.66
C VAL A 576 14.02 -3.49 -5.49
N ASN A 577 13.20 -4.02 -4.58
CA ASN A 577 12.67 -3.29 -3.43
C ASN A 577 13.10 -3.97 -2.14
N ALA A 578 13.66 -3.18 -1.21
CA ALA A 578 13.98 -3.61 0.15
C ALA A 578 13.09 -2.85 1.15
N LYS A 579 12.34 -3.57 1.98
CA LYS A 579 11.47 -3.04 3.04
C LYS A 579 12.06 -3.31 4.43
N PHE A 580 11.87 -2.43 5.40
CA PHE A 580 12.32 -2.61 6.79
C PHE A 580 11.39 -1.94 7.81
#